data_AF-A0A3G6PCY1-F1
#
_entry.id   AF-A0A3G6PCY1-F1
#
_cell.length_a   1.000
_cell.length_b   1.000
_cell.length_c   1.000
_cell.angle_alpha   90.00
_cell.angle_beta   90.00
_cell.angle_gamma   90.00
#
_symmetry.space_group_name_H-M   'P 1'
#
loop_
_entity.id
_entity.type
_entity.pdbx_description
1 polymer ?
#
loop_
_entity_poly.entity_id
_entity_poly.type
_entity_poly.pdbx_seq_one_letter_code
_entity_poly.pdbx_strand_id
1 'polypeptide(L)'
;MSDFFERLDKYMEYKGLNDNKLTVEAGISVGLIGKGRKRGGLSQENIAKILYNYPDLNANWLFRGEGNMIIEDQIFSSSEVNWKKIIKSQEDLLEILKKQTAK
;
A
#
# COMPACT_ATOMS: atom_id res chain seq x y z
N MET A 1 21.58 -5.06 11.43
CA MET A 1 20.80 -5.55 10.27
C MET A 1 19.45 -5.96 10.85
N SER A 2 18.36 -5.27 10.51
CA SER A 2 17.06 -5.66 11.09
C SER A 2 16.58 -6.96 10.44
N ASP A 3 16.10 -7.89 11.25
CA ASP A 3 15.56 -9.16 10.79
C ASP A 3 14.10 -9.01 10.34
N PHE A 4 13.59 -9.96 9.55
CA PHE A 4 12.19 -10.03 9.10
C PHE A 4 11.20 -9.82 10.25
N PHE A 5 11.44 -10.44 11.41
CA PHE A 5 10.54 -10.34 12.55
C PHE A 5 10.54 -8.97 13.21
N GLU A 6 11.66 -8.26 13.27
CA GLU A 6 11.69 -6.89 13.81
C GLU A 6 10.82 -5.94 12.97
N ARG A 7 10.83 -6.12 11.64
CA ARG A 7 9.98 -5.34 10.73
C ARG A 7 8.51 -5.72 10.84
N LEU A 8 8.22 -7.01 10.99
CA LEU A 8 6.87 -7.46 11.27
C LEU A 8 6.34 -6.87 12.59
N ASP A 9 7.17 -6.87 13.65
CA ASP A 9 6.83 -6.33 14.96
C ASP A 9 6.52 -4.83 14.89
N LYS A 10 7.31 -4.06 14.14
CA LYS A 10 7.04 -2.62 13.89
C LYS A 10 5.70 -2.39 13.19
N TYR A 11 5.38 -3.19 12.18
CA TYR A 11 4.08 -3.09 11.51
C TYR A 11 2.92 -3.47 12.46
N MET A 12 3.11 -4.52 13.25
CA MET A 12 2.12 -4.95 14.24
C MET A 12 1.87 -3.87 15.31
N GLU A 13 2.92 -3.23 15.80
CA GLU A 13 2.82 -2.10 16.74
C GLU A 13 2.03 -0.94 16.11
N TYR A 14 2.36 -0.56 14.87
CA TYR A 14 1.63 0.46 14.12
C TYR A 14 0.13 0.15 13.96
N LYS A 15 -0.23 -1.12 13.76
CA LYS A 15 -1.63 -1.58 13.64
C LYS A 15 -2.31 -1.90 14.98
N GLY A 16 -1.60 -1.83 16.11
CA GLY A 16 -2.14 -2.26 17.41
C GLY A 16 -2.47 -3.77 17.45
N LEU A 17 -1.65 -4.59 16.81
CA LEU A 17 -1.79 -6.04 16.75
C LEU A 17 -0.86 -6.73 17.76
N ASN A 18 -1.33 -7.82 18.34
CA ASN A 18 -0.48 -8.79 19.02
C ASN A 18 -0.38 -10.08 18.20
N ASP A 19 0.56 -10.96 18.55
CA ASP A 19 0.79 -12.23 17.85
C ASP A 19 -0.50 -13.04 17.64
N ASN A 20 -1.34 -13.14 18.68
CA ASN A 20 -2.57 -13.90 18.61
C ASN A 20 -3.52 -13.30 17.57
N LYS A 21 -3.76 -11.98 17.65
CA LYS A 21 -4.63 -11.26 16.73
C LYS A 21 -4.15 -11.40 15.29
N LEU A 22 -2.85 -11.22 15.04
CA LEU A 22 -2.29 -11.42 13.71
C LEU A 22 -2.48 -12.85 13.21
N THR A 23 -2.24 -13.87 14.05
CA THR A 23 -2.41 -15.27 13.63
C THR A 23 -3.86 -15.62 13.31
N VAL A 24 -4.81 -15.11 14.10
CA VAL A 24 -6.24 -15.35 13.91
C VAL A 24 -6.74 -14.65 12.65
N GLU A 25 -6.42 -13.36 12.48
CA GLU A 25 -6.84 -12.58 11.29
C GLU A 25 -6.20 -13.13 10.01
N ALA A 26 -4.91 -13.53 10.06
CA ALA A 26 -4.24 -14.11 8.90
C ALA A 26 -4.64 -15.57 8.60
N GLY A 27 -5.45 -16.21 9.46
CA GLY A 27 -5.84 -17.61 9.28
C GLY A 27 -4.68 -18.61 9.36
N ILE A 28 -3.69 -18.34 10.20
CA ILE A 28 -2.51 -19.19 10.44
C ILE A 28 -2.54 -19.75 11.87
N SER A 29 -1.75 -20.79 12.15
CA SER A 29 -1.75 -21.43 13.46
C SER A 29 -1.34 -20.46 14.58
N VAL A 30 -2.10 -20.44 15.68
CA VAL A 30 -1.78 -19.63 16.86
C VAL A 30 -0.41 -20.01 17.42
N GLY A 31 0.39 -18.99 17.77
CA GLY A 31 1.76 -19.16 18.25
C GLY A 31 2.78 -19.49 17.16
N LEU A 32 2.39 -19.52 15.88
CA LEU A 32 3.32 -19.71 14.78
C LEU A 32 4.36 -18.59 14.70
N ILE A 33 3.98 -17.33 14.94
CA ILE A 33 4.91 -16.19 14.91
C ILE A 33 5.99 -16.35 15.98
N GLY A 34 5.60 -16.64 17.23
CA GLY A 34 6.55 -16.92 18.31
C GLY A 34 7.48 -18.11 18.01
N LYS A 35 6.97 -19.19 17.39
CA LYS A 35 7.82 -20.31 16.91
C LYS A 35 8.75 -19.88 15.78
N GLY A 36 8.26 -19.04 14.87
CA GLY A 36 9.01 -18.49 13.75
C GLY A 36 10.21 -17.67 14.20
N ARG A 37 10.02 -16.78 15.19
CA ARG A 37 11.11 -15.99 15.80
C ARG A 37 12.24 -16.87 16.34
N LYS A 38 11.90 -18.02 16.94
CA LYS A 38 12.88 -18.97 17.49
C LYS A 38 13.57 -19.81 16.41
N ARG A 39 12.86 -20.14 15.33
CA ARG A 39 13.35 -21.00 14.23
C ARG A 39 14.01 -20.22 13.10
N GLY A 40 13.89 -18.89 13.10
CA GLY A 40 14.44 -18.00 12.07
C GLY A 40 13.60 -17.92 10.80
N GLY A 41 12.30 -18.23 10.83
CA GLY A 41 11.46 -18.06 9.64
C GLY A 41 10.03 -18.58 9.74
N LEU A 42 9.24 -18.19 8.73
CA LEU A 42 7.89 -18.67 8.44
C LEU A 42 7.90 -19.33 7.06
N SER A 43 7.00 -20.30 6.83
CA SER A 43 6.84 -20.85 5.48
C SER A 43 6.26 -19.80 4.52
N GLN A 44 6.57 -19.94 3.24
CA GLN A 44 6.03 -19.06 2.19
C GLN A 44 4.50 -18.94 2.25
N GLU A 45 3.80 -20.04 2.48
CA GLU A 45 2.33 -20.06 2.59
C GLU A 45 1.82 -19.16 3.73
N ASN A 46 2.47 -19.20 4.89
CA ASN A 46 2.06 -18.39 6.03
C ASN A 46 2.37 -16.91 5.81
N ILE A 47 3.48 -16.59 5.14
CA ILE A 47 3.79 -15.20 4.80
C ILE A 47 2.80 -14.66 3.75
N ALA A 48 2.44 -15.47 2.75
CA ALA A 48 1.42 -15.10 1.76
C ALA A 48 0.07 -14.80 2.42
N LYS A 49 -0.35 -15.61 3.40
CA LYS A 49 -1.57 -15.36 4.19
C LYS A 49 -1.53 -14.05 4.97
N ILE A 50 -0.38 -13.72 5.56
CA ILE A 50 -0.19 -12.43 6.24
C ILE A 50 -0.33 -11.29 5.23
N LEU A 51 0.46 -11.30 4.14
CA LEU A 51 0.43 -10.22 3.14
C LEU A 51 -0.94 -10.07 2.45
N TYR A 52 -1.68 -11.16 2.30
CA TYR A 52 -3.04 -11.12 1.76
C TYR A 52 -4.03 -10.41 2.69
N ASN A 53 -3.94 -10.65 4.01
CA ASN A 53 -4.83 -10.02 5.00
C ASN A 53 -4.41 -8.58 5.35
N TYR A 54 -3.14 -8.24 5.09
CA TYR A 54 -2.56 -6.92 5.32
C TYR A 54 -2.05 -6.33 4.00
N PRO A 55 -2.96 -5.97 3.06
CA PRO A 55 -2.57 -5.52 1.72
C PRO A 55 -1.84 -4.17 1.72
N ASP A 56 -1.93 -3.42 2.82
CA ASP A 56 -1.21 -2.18 3.03
C ASP A 56 0.25 -2.42 3.48
N LEU A 57 0.63 -3.64 3.87
CA LEU A 57 2.00 -3.97 4.22
C LEU A 57 2.87 -4.19 2.98
N ASN A 58 3.93 -3.39 2.86
CA ASN A 58 4.88 -3.52 1.76
C ASN A 58 5.80 -4.74 1.93
N ALA A 59 5.68 -5.71 1.02
CA ALA A 59 6.53 -6.90 1.00
C ALA A 59 8.02 -6.59 0.81
N ASN A 60 8.39 -5.63 -0.05
CA ASN A 60 9.80 -5.26 -0.23
C ASN A 60 10.39 -4.67 1.05
N TRP A 61 9.61 -3.85 1.76
CA TRP A 61 10.03 -3.35 3.05
C TRP A 61 10.16 -4.48 4.07
N LEU A 62 9.19 -5.38 4.14
CA LEU A 62 9.21 -6.51 5.09
C LEU A 62 10.41 -7.44 4.86
N PHE A 63 10.76 -7.76 3.62
CA PHE A 63 11.84 -8.71 3.33
C PHE A 63 13.22 -8.05 3.20
N ARG A 64 13.31 -6.91 2.52
CA ARG A 64 14.59 -6.27 2.16
C ARG A 64 14.90 -5.03 3.00
N GLY A 65 13.91 -4.49 3.71
CA GLY A 65 14.04 -3.22 4.41
C GLY A 65 14.04 -2.02 3.45
N GLU A 66 13.60 -2.20 2.21
CA GLU A 66 13.60 -1.18 1.16
C GLU A 66 12.21 -0.56 0.98
N GLY A 67 12.16 0.76 0.83
CA GLY A 67 10.92 1.51 0.63
C GLY A 67 10.17 1.82 1.93
N ASN A 68 8.88 2.13 1.82
CA ASN A 68 8.01 2.46 2.95
C ASN A 68 7.35 1.20 3.51
N MET A 69 7.12 1.16 4.83
CA MET A 69 6.41 0.08 5.51
C MET A 69 4.99 -0.12 4.98
N ILE A 70 4.28 1.00 4.81
CA ILE A 70 2.92 1.03 4.33
C ILE A 70 2.95 1.37 2.84
N ILE A 71 2.22 0.58 2.05
CA ILE A 71 1.86 0.93 0.70
C ILE A 71 0.82 2.03 0.85
N GLU A 72 1.28 3.28 0.75
CA GLU A 72 0.39 4.38 0.50
C GLU A 72 -0.25 4.10 -0.86
N ASP A 73 -1.57 3.86 -0.88
CA ASP A 73 -2.33 3.96 -2.12
C ASP A 73 -1.99 5.34 -2.66
N GLN A 74 -1.13 5.37 -3.68
CA GLN A 74 -1.01 6.54 -4.51
C GLN A 74 -2.37 6.64 -5.20
N ILE A 75 -3.31 7.31 -4.52
CA ILE A 75 -4.30 8.13 -5.20
C ILE A 75 -3.45 8.87 -6.20
N PHE A 76 -3.58 8.45 -7.47
CA PHE A 76 -2.76 8.87 -8.58
C PHE A 76 -2.45 10.34 -8.36
N SER A 77 -1.22 10.67 -7.96
CA SER A 77 -0.74 12.05 -7.97
C SER A 77 -0.56 12.38 -9.44
N SER A 78 -1.70 12.47 -10.13
CA SER A 78 -1.87 13.25 -11.31
C SER A 78 -1.31 14.59 -10.92
N SER A 79 -0.12 14.89 -11.43
CA SER A 79 0.37 16.24 -11.61
C SER A 79 -0.82 17.15 -11.74
N GLU A 80 -1.04 18.01 -10.73
CA GLU A 80 -2.29 18.75 -10.53
C GLU A 80 -2.87 19.16 -11.89
N VAL A 81 -3.97 18.50 -12.29
CA VAL A 81 -4.58 18.78 -13.58
C VAL A 81 -4.93 20.28 -13.57
N ASN A 82 -4.28 21.06 -14.42
CA ASN A 82 -4.51 22.50 -14.47
C ASN A 82 -5.86 22.76 -15.16
N TRP A 83 -6.93 22.63 -14.37
CA TRP A 83 -8.31 22.81 -14.82
C TRP A 83 -8.56 24.21 -15.40
N LYS A 84 -7.84 25.23 -14.91
CA LYS A 84 -7.93 26.59 -15.46
C LYS A 84 -7.48 26.64 -16.92
N LYS A 85 -6.37 25.98 -17.25
CA LYS A 85 -5.87 25.89 -18.64
C LYS A 85 -6.87 25.14 -19.54
N ILE A 86 -7.46 24.06 -19.03
CA ILE A 86 -8.43 23.25 -19.77
C ILE A 86 -9.69 24.06 -20.07
N ILE A 87 -10.26 24.72 -19.06
CA ILE A 87 -11.47 25.56 -19.22
C ILE A 87 -11.22 26.66 -20.24
N LYS A 88 -10.09 27.37 -20.12
CA LYS A 88 -9.74 28.45 -21.04
C LYS A 88 -9.64 27.97 -22.49
N SER A 89 -8.99 26.83 -22.71
CA SER A 89 -8.90 26.22 -24.04
C SER A 89 -10.28 25.85 -24.62
N GLN A 90 -11.24 25.43 -23.79
CA GLN A 90 -12.58 25.10 -24.26
C GLN A 90 -13.40 26.34 -24.62
N GLU A 91 -13.27 27.43 -23.84
CA GLU A 91 -13.90 28.71 -24.14
C GLU A 91 -13.44 29.26 -25.49
N ASP A 92 -12.14 29.22 -25.75
CA ASP A 92 -11.55 29.72 -26.99
C ASP A 92 -12.07 28.91 -28.21
N LEU A 93 -12.20 27.58 -28.08
CA LEU A 93 -12.79 26.72 -29.11
C LEU A 93 -14.27 27.05 -29.37
N LEU A 94 -15.06 27.28 -28.32
CA LEU A 94 -16.47 27.66 -28.44
C LEU A 94 -16.62 29.01 -29.15
N GLU A 95 -15.72 29.95 -28.92
CA GLU A 95 -15.73 31.25 -29.58
C GLU A 95 -15.45 31.12 -31.09
N ILE A 96 -14.48 30.29 -31.47
CA ILE A 96 -14.16 30.01 -32.87
C ILE A 96 -15.37 29.36 -33.58
N LEU A 97 -15.99 28.37 -32.94
CA LEU A 97 -17.16 27.68 -33.51
C LEU A 97 -18.34 28.63 -33.72
N LYS A 98 -18.65 29.49 -32.74
CA LYS A 98 -19.72 30.49 -32.87
C LYS A 98 -19.49 31.45 -34.04
N LYS A 99 -18.24 31.89 -34.24
CA LYS A 99 -17.86 32.77 -35.36
C LYS A 99 -18.00 32.10 -36.73
N GLN A 100 -17.80 30.78 -36.81
CA GLN A 100 -17.97 30.03 -38.06
C GLN A 100 -19.45 29.81 -38.42
N THR A 101 -20.33 29.67 -37.43
CA THR A 101 -21.78 29.46 -37.63
C THR A 101 -22.60 30.75 -37.78
N ALA A 102 -21.99 31.93 -37.58
CA ALA A 102 -22.66 33.23 -37.69
C ALA A 102 -22.60 33.87 -39.09
N LYS A 103 -22.29 33.07 -40.12
CA LYS A 103 -22.29 33.45 -41.54
C LYS A 103 -23.35 32.66 -42.29
#